data_AF-A0A4R2N3N8-F1
#
_entry.id   AF-A0A4R2N3N8-F1
#
_cell.length_a   1.000
_cell.length_b   1.000
_cell.length_c   1.000
_cell.angle_alpha   90.00
_cell.angle_beta   90.00
_cell.angle_gamma   90.00
#
_symmetry.space_group_name_H-M   'P 1'
#
loop_
_entity.id
_entity.type
_entity.pdbx_description
1 polymer ?
#
loop_
_entity_poly.entity_id
_entity_poly.type
_entity_poly.pdbx_seq_one_letter_code
_entity_poly.pdbx_strand_id
1 'polypeptide(L)' 'MNAAQALFLKKGVGATVIREITDSTEVAKGSFYLYFSSKEDIHIALAERFHRGGPVCLNTNR' A
#
# COMPACT_ATOMS: atom_id res chain seq x y z
N MET A 1 7.31 -5.30 -1.00
CA MET A 1 6.15 -5.03 -0.10
C MET A 1 6.53 -4.53 1.30
N ASN A 2 7.70 -4.87 1.87
CA ASN A 2 8.07 -4.45 3.23
C ASN A 2 8.22 -2.91 3.38
N ALA A 3 8.70 -2.21 2.34
CA ALA A 3 8.86 -0.77 2.36
C ALA A 3 7.53 0.00 2.45
N ALA A 4 6.52 -0.41 1.66
CA ALA A 4 5.19 0.20 1.69
C ALA A 4 4.57 0.08 3.10
N GLN A 5 4.64 -1.12 3.68
CA GLN A 5 4.15 -1.38 5.03
C GLN A 5 4.87 -0.53 6.09
N ALA A 6 6.19 -0.40 6.01
CA ALA A 6 6.96 0.43 6.95
C ALA A 6 6.58 1.92 6.86
N LEU A 7 6.34 2.44 5.65
CA LEU A 7 5.90 3.81 5.44
C LEU A 7 4.48 4.02 5.97
N PHE A 8 3.57 3.08 5.72
CA PHE A 8 2.21 3.12 6.26
C PHE A 8 2.20 3.08 7.79
N LEU A 9 3.04 2.27 8.43
CA LEU A 9 3.17 2.24 9.89
C LEU A 9 3.79 3.54 10.46
N LYS A 10 4.69 4.18 9.71
CA LYS A 10 5.41 5.37 10.17
C LYS A 10 4.58 6.66 10.10
N LYS A 11 3.72 6.80 9.08
CA LYS A 11 3.01 8.07 8.79
C LYS A 11 1.56 7.90 8.31
N GLY A 12 1.08 6.67 8.17
CA GLY A 12 -0.28 6.37 7.72
C GLY A 12 -0.46 6.33 6.20
N VAL A 13 -1.57 5.75 5.77
CA VAL A 13 -1.92 5.56 4.34
C VAL A 13 -2.19 6.88 3.63
N GLY A 14 -2.81 7.84 4.32
CA GLY A 14 -3.12 9.15 3.76
C GLY A 14 -1.89 9.98 3.39
N ALA A 15 -0.83 9.91 4.20
CA ALA A 15 0.39 10.72 4.06
C ALA A 15 1.53 10.02 3.29
N THR A 16 1.39 8.74 2.97
CA THR A 16 2.39 8.00 2.20
C THR A 16 2.16 8.19 0.70
N VAL A 17 3.17 8.65 -0.03
CA VAL A 17 3.08 8.79 -1.49
C VAL A 17 3.76 7.62 -2.20
N ILE A 18 3.22 7.21 -3.36
CA ILE A 18 3.75 6.12 -4.19
C ILE A 18 5.24 6.34 -4.48
N ARG A 19 5.64 7.60 -4.70
CA ARG A 19 7.04 7.98 -4.90
C ARG A 19 7.95 7.45 -3.81
N GLU A 20 7.59 7.65 -2.55
CA GLU A 20 8.41 7.23 -1.41
C GLU A 20 8.47 5.72 -1.28
N ILE A 21 7.40 5.02 -1.65
CA ILE A 21 7.38 3.55 -1.69
C ILE A 21 8.32 3.04 -2.78
N THR A 22 8.26 3.62 -3.98
CA THR A 22 9.16 3.28 -5.10
C THR A 22 10.60 3.73 -4.83
N ASP A 23 10.83 4.78 -4.04
CA ASP A 23 12.17 5.24 -3.65
C ASP A 23 12.78 4.30 -2.60
N SER A 24 11.94 3.83 -1.68
CA SER A 24 12.33 2.88 -0.63
C SER A 24 12.45 1.43 -1.15
N THR A 25 12.26 1.20 -2.45
CA THR A 25 12.42 -0.11 -3.08
C THR A 25 13.28 0.03 -4.34
N GLU A 26 13.96 -1.02 -4.77
CA GLU A 26 14.66 -1.03 -6.06
C GLU A 26 13.71 -1.12 -7.28
N VAL A 27 12.45 -0.70 -7.12
CA VAL A 27 11.41 -0.83 -8.14
C VAL A 27 11.21 0.51 -8.84
N ALA A 28 11.44 0.52 -10.16
CA ALA A 28 11.18 1.69 -10.99
C ALA A 28 9.68 2.06 -10.96
N LYS A 29 9.38 3.38 -11.00
CA LYS A 29 7.99 3.88 -11.07
C LYS A 29 7.19 3.27 -12.22
N GLY A 30 7.83 3.01 -13.37
CA GLY A 30 7.17 2.38 -14.52
C GLY A 30 6.67 0.98 -14.19
N SER A 31 7.45 0.19 -13.46
CA SER A 31 7.04 -1.13 -12.98
C SER A 31 5.93 -1.05 -11.94
N PHE A 32 5.89 0.02 -11.15
CA PHE A 32 4.85 0.22 -10.15
C PHE A 32 3.44 0.29 -10.76
N TYR A 33 3.28 1.11 -11.81
CA TYR A 33 2.00 1.27 -12.52
C TYR A 33 1.55 0.02 -13.29
N LEU A 34 2.41 -1.00 -13.45
CA LEU A 34 2.00 -2.30 -14.00
C LEU A 34 1.24 -3.16 -12.99
N TYR A 35 1.47 -2.96 -11.69
CA TYR A 35 0.89 -3.77 -10.62
C TYR A 35 -0.20 -3.04 -9.83
N PHE A 36 -0.07 -1.73 -9.64
CA PHE A 36 -1.00 -0.95 -8.83
C PHE A 36 -1.30 0.39 -9.51
N SER A 37 -2.57 0.65 -9.78
CA SER A 37 -3.01 1.90 -10.41
C SER A 37 -3.04 3.09 -9.44
N SER A 38 -3.25 2.82 -8.14
CA SER A 38 -3.43 3.83 -7.10
C SER A 38 -2.86 3.39 -5.74
N LYS A 39 -2.69 4.33 -4.80
CA LYS A 39 -2.20 4.03 -3.44
C LYS A 39 -3.20 3.17 -2.64
N GLU A 40 -4.49 3.32 -2.95
CA GLU A 40 -5.59 2.53 -2.37
C GLU A 40 -5.46 1.06 -2.74
N ASP A 41 -5.00 0.77 -3.95
CA ASP A 41 -4.78 -0.59 -4.46
C ASP A 41 -3.72 -1.33 -3.63
N ILE A 42 -2.63 -0.63 -3.26
CA ILE A 42 -1.59 -1.13 -2.35
C ILE A 42 -2.18 -1.38 -0.96
N HIS A 43 -3.02 -0.46 -0.48
CA HIS A 43 -3.66 -0.57 0.82
C HIS A 43 -4.59 -1.79 0.88
N ILE A 44 -5.38 -2.02 -0.17
CA ILE A 44 -6.23 -3.19 -0.31
C ILE A 44 -5.37 -4.46 -0.38
N ALA A 45 -4.33 -4.50 -1.20
CA ALA A 45 -3.44 -5.67 -1.31
C ALA A 45 -2.73 -5.99 0.02
N LEU A 46 -2.34 -4.97 0.79
CA LEU A 46 -1.81 -5.16 2.14
C LEU A 46 -2.89 -5.65 3.10
N ALA A 47 -4.08 -5.03 3.08
CA ALA A 47 -5.21 -5.44 3.89
C ALA A 47 -5.58 -6.90 3.62
N GLU A 48 -5.72 -7.32 2.35
CA GLU A 48 -5.96 -8.71 1.96
C GLU A 48 -4.87 -9.66 2.47
N ARG A 49 -3.61 -9.23 2.46
CA ARG A 49 -2.50 -10.01 3.01
C ARG A 49 -2.61 -10.19 4.54
N PHE A 50 -3.07 -9.17 5.26
CA PHE A 50 -3.39 -9.28 6.69
C PHE A 50 -4.69 -10.10 6.93
N HIS A 51 -5.65 -10.05 5.99
CA HIS A 51 -6.92 -10.78 6.04
C HIS A 51 -6.84 -12.24 5.59
N ARG A 52 -5.64 -12.76 5.29
CA ARG A 52 -5.43 -14.22 5.31
C ARG A 52 -5.58 -14.85 6.72
N GLY A 53 -6.09 -14.08 7.70
CA GLY A 53 -6.69 -14.53 8.96
C GLY A 53 -8.18 -14.16 9.18
N GLY A 54 -8.92 -13.63 8.19
CA GLY A 54 -10.36 -13.34 8.26
C GLY A 54 -10.79 -12.03 7.57
N PRO A 55 -12.03 -11.91 7.04
CA PRO A 55 -12.46 -10.74 6.26
C PRO A 55 -12.69 -9.54 7.18
N VAL A 56 -11.89 -8.47 7.05
CA VAL A 56 -12.25 -7.17 7.64
C VAL A 56 -13.00 -6.36 6.61
N CYS A 57 -14.22 -6.02 6.99
CA CYS A 57 -14.97 -4.91 6.46
C CYS A 57 -14.20 -3.60 6.76
N LEU A 58 -13.32 -3.17 5.86
CA LEU A 58 -12.83 -1.78 5.87
C LEU A 58 -13.95 -0.89 5.35
N ASN A 59 -14.96 -0.68 6.19
CA ASN A 59 -15.85 0.46 6.08
C ASN A 59 -15.06 1.68 6.54
N THR A 60 -14.57 2.47 5.60
CA THR A 60 -14.24 3.86 5.84
C THR A 60 -14.80 4.66 4.67
N ASN A 61 -16.09 4.98 4.75
CA ASN A 61 -16.49 6.37 4.59
C ASN A 61 -17.87 6.64 5.21
N ARG A 62 -17.96 7.68 6.02
CA ARG A 62 -19.19 8.47 6.16
C ARG A 62 -19.44 9.25 4.88
#